data_AF-A0A7W0ENK4-F1
#
_entry.id   AF-A0A7W0ENK4-F1
#
_cell.length_a   1.000
_cell.length_b   1.000
_cell.length_c   1.000
_cell.angle_alpha   90.00
_cell.angle_beta   90.00
_cell.angle_gamma   90.00
#
_symmetry.space_group_name_H-M   'P 1'
#
loop_
_entity.id
_entity.type
_entity.pdbx_description
1 polymer ?
#
loop_
_entity_poly.entity_id
_entity_poly.type
_entity_poly.pdbx_seq_one_letter_code
_entity_poly.pdbx_strand_id
1 'polypeptide(L)'
;MKKLNVLELLKNYQNLVKKGKIQFLQKNTPEQQNILQLLNDLISDFSEASKKGDLSTNLDWQDAHKKGRDLWQVLASSALNAIDPDSKGNSKLFNYIDAATSFEEILYGLEPYYRDHTLHSLWVYFMGEHILRDHLPEKQDSLNWYLFNDIESETFLDMRSLLTEAREKEEEICKRVNDRRDAIWCLMALCHDLGYSLAKLDKLNEKVQGVLEFFDIPRFRRIGYTLDVEHHYIASQFLELMAMDVRIVPSSDTKQVLIKCYRDDSTYWRLCRALEKKQHGIMSSYLIYKILGIFADTSVRGAAEEWGLDDEEAVDNIIRGDILFAIAQHEFDFTHLNSLNSLADILIIADQLEEFSRYGRPMLTRKYHDTTAEASIAFDRSSNGKDINICIGYEVAEHHDLSVFFKRKAEELCRFYSLRQSNSEMTGKRQVYAIKSIKMTAEKNEKKHFIQFFRDSEDKAFLPAVSFEGQKLSEREYPVECIDDKIHVKYAKGKKMSLDEWFDKYSKQ
;
A
#
# COMPACT_ATOMS: atom_id res chain seq x y z
N MET A 1 9.85 9.80 19.17
CA MET A 1 8.83 9.91 18.10
C MET A 1 7.46 9.74 18.74
N LYS A 2 6.41 10.36 18.21
CA LYS A 2 5.06 10.19 18.77
C LYS A 2 4.52 8.82 18.35
N LYS A 3 3.98 8.07 19.31
CA LYS A 3 3.35 6.77 19.06
C LYS A 3 2.02 6.98 18.34
N LEU A 4 1.75 6.13 17.36
CA LEU A 4 0.49 6.10 16.62
C LEU A 4 -0.57 5.42 17.48
N ASN A 5 -1.78 5.97 17.48
CA ASN A 5 -2.90 5.47 18.27
C ASN A 5 -4.20 5.60 17.46
N VAL A 6 -4.98 4.53 17.40
CA VAL A 6 -6.28 4.47 16.70
C VAL A 6 -7.20 5.64 17.06
N LEU A 7 -7.30 5.94 18.35
CA LEU A 7 -8.19 6.97 18.89
C LEU A 7 -7.72 8.37 18.48
N GLU A 8 -6.40 8.57 18.39
CA GLU A 8 -5.84 9.81 17.86
C GLU A 8 -6.11 9.96 16.36
N LEU A 9 -5.89 8.90 15.57
CA LEU A 9 -6.17 8.91 14.13
C LEU A 9 -7.64 9.23 13.83
N LEU A 10 -8.56 8.58 14.55
CA LEU A 10 -10.00 8.86 14.44
C LEU A 10 -10.33 10.32 14.78
N LYS A 11 -9.78 10.87 15.87
CA LYS A 11 -10.00 12.26 16.26
C LYS A 11 -9.41 13.25 15.26
N ASN A 12 -8.21 12.96 14.75
CA ASN A 12 -7.55 13.77 13.74
C ASN A 12 -8.39 13.79 12.46
N TYR A 13 -8.81 12.63 11.97
CA TYR A 13 -9.68 12.52 10.80
C TYR A 13 -11.03 13.22 11.01
N GLN A 14 -11.69 13.00 12.16
CA GLN A 14 -12.92 13.72 12.50
C GLN A 14 -12.75 15.24 12.44
N ASN A 15 -11.62 15.76 12.92
CA ASN A 15 -11.32 17.18 12.85
C ASN A 15 -11.11 17.67 11.41
N LEU A 16 -10.52 16.85 10.53
CA LEU A 16 -10.42 17.14 9.10
C LEU A 16 -11.80 17.23 8.44
N VAL A 17 -12.67 16.25 8.71
CA VAL A 17 -14.05 16.22 8.20
C VAL A 17 -14.84 17.42 8.70
N LYS A 18 -14.80 17.74 10.00
CA LYS A 18 -15.47 18.94 10.57
C LYS A 18 -15.00 20.23 9.93
N LYS A 19 -13.69 20.35 9.67
CA LYS A 19 -13.09 21.53 9.03
C LYS A 19 -13.31 21.57 7.51
N GLY A 20 -13.92 20.53 6.91
CA GLY A 20 -14.11 20.38 5.46
C GLY A 20 -12.78 20.42 4.71
N LYS A 21 -11.78 19.72 5.25
CA LYS A 21 -10.44 19.60 4.64
C LYS A 21 -10.31 18.39 3.71
N ILE A 22 -11.34 17.53 3.67
CA ILE A 22 -11.42 16.37 2.78
C ILE A 22 -12.21 16.80 1.54
N GLN A 23 -11.60 16.74 0.35
CA GLN A 23 -12.16 17.33 -0.89
C GLN A 23 -13.55 16.83 -1.24
N PHE A 24 -13.77 15.52 -1.12
CA PHE A 24 -15.03 14.87 -1.50
C PHE A 24 -16.13 14.95 -0.43
N LEU A 25 -15.83 15.49 0.77
CA LEU A 25 -16.79 15.65 1.85
C LEU A 25 -17.14 17.11 2.06
N GLN A 26 -18.19 17.56 1.35
CA GLN A 26 -18.67 18.93 1.44
C GLN A 26 -19.23 19.25 2.83
N LYS A 27 -19.07 20.49 3.27
CA LYS A 27 -19.59 20.94 4.56
C LYS A 27 -21.12 21.01 4.54
N ASN A 28 -21.71 20.63 5.67
CA ASN A 28 -23.15 20.69 5.94
C ASN A 28 -24.00 19.79 5.04
N THR A 29 -23.42 18.74 4.43
CA THR A 29 -24.21 17.76 3.70
C THR A 29 -24.65 16.59 4.61
N PRO A 30 -25.72 15.88 4.24
CA PRO A 30 -26.17 14.69 4.98
C PRO A 30 -25.07 13.62 5.10
N GLU A 31 -24.25 13.46 4.06
CA GLU A 31 -23.15 12.49 4.04
C GLU A 31 -22.09 12.84 5.07
N GLN A 32 -21.70 14.11 5.18
CA GLN A 32 -20.77 14.59 6.19
C GLN A 32 -21.31 14.33 7.60
N GLN A 33 -22.60 14.61 7.84
CA GLN A 33 -23.23 14.38 9.13
C GLN A 33 -23.25 12.89 9.50
N ASN A 34 -23.55 12.03 8.53
CA ASN A 34 -23.54 10.58 8.71
C ASN A 34 -22.14 10.06 9.08
N ILE A 35 -21.10 10.47 8.33
CA ILE A 35 -19.71 10.09 8.62
C ILE A 35 -19.28 10.58 10.00
N LEU A 36 -19.62 11.83 10.36
CA LEU A 36 -19.31 12.38 11.69
C LEU A 36 -19.99 11.61 12.81
N GLN A 37 -21.22 11.14 12.60
CA GLN A 37 -21.93 10.30 13.55
C GLN A 37 -21.24 8.95 13.75
N LEU A 38 -20.93 8.24 12.66
CA LEU A 38 -20.21 6.96 12.71
C LEU A 38 -18.83 7.10 13.37
N LEU A 39 -18.11 8.18 13.09
CA LEU A 39 -16.83 8.49 13.75
C LEU A 39 -17.01 8.78 15.24
N ASN A 40 -18.05 9.52 15.64
CA ASN A 40 -18.33 9.77 17.06
C ASN A 40 -18.61 8.47 17.81
N ASP A 41 -19.39 7.57 17.21
CA ASP A 41 -19.76 6.30 17.81
C ASP A 41 -18.52 5.43 18.02
N LEU A 42 -17.68 5.27 16.98
CA LEU A 42 -16.40 4.56 17.10
C LEU A 42 -15.47 5.21 18.13
N ILE A 43 -15.31 6.53 18.12
CA ILE A 43 -14.47 7.23 19.10
C ILE A 43 -14.98 7.00 20.53
N SER A 44 -16.30 6.98 20.72
CA SER A 44 -16.92 6.71 22.02
C SER A 44 -16.59 5.29 22.49
N ASP A 45 -16.80 4.28 21.64
CA ASP A 45 -16.54 2.87 21.97
C ASP A 45 -15.07 2.65 22.34
N PHE A 46 -14.15 3.12 21.50
CA PHE A 46 -12.70 3.00 21.75
C PHE A 46 -12.28 3.78 23.00
N SER A 47 -12.87 4.96 23.25
CA SER A 47 -12.57 5.73 24.46
C SER A 47 -13.10 5.07 25.72
N GLU A 48 -14.25 4.42 25.68
CA GLU A 48 -14.82 3.73 26.83
C GLU A 48 -14.04 2.45 27.12
N ALA A 49 -13.71 1.67 26.09
CA ALA A 49 -12.90 0.46 26.22
C ALA A 49 -11.51 0.79 26.77
N SER A 50 -10.85 1.83 26.26
CA SER A 50 -9.52 2.26 26.75
C SER A 50 -9.52 2.72 28.21
N LYS A 51 -10.64 3.27 28.72
CA LYS A 51 -10.77 3.63 30.15
C LYS A 51 -10.89 2.40 31.06
N LYS A 52 -11.44 1.29 30.54
CA LYS A 52 -11.68 0.05 31.30
C LYS A 52 -10.45 -0.87 31.33
N GLY A 53 -9.42 -0.58 30.54
CA GLY A 53 -8.17 -1.33 30.48
C GLY A 53 -7.75 -1.62 29.04
N ASP A 54 -7.28 -2.84 28.79
CA ASP A 54 -6.86 -3.28 27.45
C ASP A 54 -8.06 -3.33 26.48
N LEU A 55 -7.90 -2.71 25.30
CA LEU A 55 -8.87 -2.66 24.22
C LEU A 55 -9.27 -4.06 23.75
N SER A 56 -8.32 -5.00 23.71
CA SER A 56 -8.57 -6.37 23.23
C SER A 56 -9.68 -7.07 24.03
N THR A 57 -9.76 -6.77 25.33
CA THR A 57 -10.71 -7.38 26.27
C THR A 57 -11.99 -6.57 26.48
N ASN A 58 -11.93 -5.25 26.35
CA ASN A 58 -13.00 -4.34 26.77
C ASN A 58 -13.82 -3.76 25.61
N LEU A 59 -13.35 -3.89 24.37
CA LEU A 59 -14.09 -3.44 23.19
C LEU A 59 -15.05 -4.54 22.73
N ASP A 60 -16.30 -4.17 22.45
CA ASP A 60 -17.19 -5.03 21.68
C ASP A 60 -16.76 -5.02 20.22
N TRP A 61 -15.89 -5.98 19.89
CA TRP A 61 -15.36 -6.12 18.55
C TRP A 61 -16.45 -6.36 17.51
N GLN A 62 -17.53 -7.08 17.84
CA GLN A 62 -18.57 -7.34 16.86
C GLN A 62 -19.27 -6.05 16.45
N ASP A 63 -19.58 -5.19 17.42
CA ASP A 63 -20.19 -3.88 17.17
C ASP A 63 -19.20 -2.91 16.50
N ALA A 64 -17.94 -2.88 16.95
CA ALA A 64 -16.89 -2.07 16.34
C ALA A 64 -16.65 -2.43 14.86
N HIS A 65 -16.62 -3.71 14.50
CA HIS A 65 -16.51 -4.14 13.10
C HIS A 65 -17.73 -3.74 12.29
N LYS A 66 -18.94 -3.82 12.86
CA LYS A 66 -20.16 -3.39 12.16
C LYS A 66 -20.12 -1.89 11.86
N LYS A 67 -19.84 -1.06 12.87
CA LYS A 67 -19.68 0.39 12.71
C LYS A 67 -18.54 0.76 11.76
N GLY A 68 -17.44 0.00 11.80
CA GLY A 68 -16.33 0.11 10.86
C GLY A 68 -16.77 -0.17 9.42
N ARG A 69 -17.50 -1.26 9.16
CA ARG A 69 -18.07 -1.56 7.83
C ARG A 69 -19.01 -0.45 7.36
N ASP A 70 -19.90 0.03 8.22
CA ASP A 70 -20.83 1.10 7.86
C ASP A 70 -20.06 2.38 7.47
N LEU A 71 -19.02 2.74 8.22
CA LEU A 71 -18.14 3.87 7.90
C LEU A 71 -17.39 3.65 6.58
N TRP A 72 -16.84 2.45 6.37
CA TRP A 72 -16.17 2.06 5.14
C TRP A 72 -17.08 2.25 3.93
N GLN A 73 -18.33 1.76 4.01
CA GLN A 73 -19.30 1.82 2.91
C GLN A 73 -19.66 3.27 2.55
N VAL A 74 -19.91 4.11 3.55
CA VAL A 74 -20.27 5.52 3.33
C VAL A 74 -19.08 6.30 2.75
N LEU A 75 -17.86 6.06 3.23
CA LEU A 75 -16.65 6.68 2.70
C LEU A 75 -16.39 6.26 1.25
N ALA A 76 -16.40 4.96 0.97
CA ALA A 76 -16.19 4.43 -0.38
C ALA A 76 -17.25 4.96 -1.36
N SER A 77 -18.53 4.98 -0.96
CA SER A 77 -19.59 5.53 -1.81
C SER A 77 -19.39 7.02 -2.08
N SER A 78 -18.99 7.80 -1.07
CA SER A 78 -18.79 9.24 -1.22
C SER A 78 -17.59 9.55 -2.10
N ALA A 79 -16.49 8.79 -1.95
CA ALA A 79 -15.31 8.89 -2.79
C ALA A 79 -15.62 8.52 -4.25
N LEU A 80 -16.36 7.42 -4.47
CA LEU A 80 -16.75 6.99 -5.81
C LEU A 80 -17.59 8.05 -6.51
N ASN A 81 -18.61 8.57 -5.85
CA ASN A 81 -19.49 9.61 -6.41
C ASN A 81 -18.76 10.93 -6.71
N ALA A 82 -17.65 11.21 -6.01
CA ALA A 82 -16.83 12.39 -6.27
C ALA A 82 -15.88 12.21 -7.47
N ILE A 83 -15.50 10.97 -7.78
CA ILE A 83 -14.72 10.66 -8.98
C ILE A 83 -15.64 10.57 -10.20
N ASP A 84 -16.73 9.83 -10.08
CA ASP A 84 -17.73 9.60 -11.11
C ASP A 84 -19.13 9.54 -10.48
N PRO A 85 -19.93 10.62 -10.59
CA PRO A 85 -21.28 10.69 -10.03
C PRO A 85 -22.26 9.65 -10.60
N ASP A 86 -22.02 9.17 -11.82
CA ASP A 86 -22.88 8.21 -12.51
C ASP A 86 -22.43 6.76 -12.28
N SER A 87 -21.40 6.58 -11.46
CA SER A 87 -20.81 5.28 -11.20
C SER A 87 -21.80 4.30 -10.56
N LYS A 88 -21.77 3.07 -11.08
CA LYS A 88 -22.56 1.94 -10.58
C LYS A 88 -21.64 0.94 -9.87
N GLY A 89 -22.23 0.05 -9.07
CA GLY A 89 -21.50 -1.07 -8.48
C GLY A 89 -21.35 -1.03 -6.96
N ASN A 90 -21.66 0.10 -6.30
CA ASN A 90 -21.63 0.23 -4.84
C ASN A 90 -22.34 -0.94 -4.13
N SER A 91 -23.57 -1.27 -4.52
CA SER A 91 -24.32 -2.37 -3.90
C SER A 91 -23.63 -3.73 -4.06
N LYS A 92 -22.98 -3.99 -5.20
CA LYS A 92 -22.25 -5.25 -5.42
C LYS A 92 -20.95 -5.30 -4.62
N LEU A 93 -20.24 -4.17 -4.51
CA LEU A 93 -19.05 -4.05 -3.67
C LEU A 93 -19.37 -4.27 -2.20
N PHE A 94 -20.48 -3.69 -1.72
CA PHE A 94 -20.90 -3.85 -0.32
C PHE A 94 -21.36 -5.28 -0.04
N ASN A 95 -22.10 -5.92 -0.96
CA ASN A 95 -22.44 -7.34 -0.86
C ASN A 95 -21.18 -8.23 -0.84
N TYR A 96 -20.15 -7.87 -1.61
CA TYR A 96 -18.87 -8.58 -1.56
C TYR A 96 -18.22 -8.43 -0.19
N ILE A 97 -18.19 -7.24 0.38
CA ILE A 97 -17.59 -6.99 1.70
C ILE A 97 -18.32 -7.77 2.78
N ASP A 98 -19.66 -7.79 2.76
CA ASP A 98 -20.44 -8.61 3.70
C ASP A 98 -20.10 -10.10 3.59
N ALA A 99 -19.93 -10.60 2.35
CA ALA A 99 -19.51 -11.97 2.10
C ALA A 99 -18.06 -12.23 2.54
N ALA A 100 -17.15 -11.28 2.29
CA ALA A 100 -15.75 -11.36 2.65
C ALA A 100 -15.57 -11.37 4.16
N THR A 101 -16.20 -10.44 4.88
CA THR A 101 -16.20 -10.41 6.36
C THR A 101 -16.76 -11.70 6.97
N SER A 102 -17.82 -12.26 6.36
CA SER A 102 -18.35 -13.56 6.80
C SER A 102 -17.35 -14.69 6.57
N PHE A 103 -16.55 -14.62 5.50
CA PHE A 103 -15.51 -15.59 5.19
C PHE A 103 -14.25 -15.44 6.09
N GLU A 104 -13.96 -14.25 6.61
CA GLU A 104 -12.84 -14.02 7.54
C GLU A 104 -12.93 -14.92 8.78
N GLU A 105 -14.14 -15.28 9.24
CA GLU A 105 -14.34 -16.24 10.33
C GLU A 105 -13.64 -17.59 10.09
N ILE A 106 -13.57 -18.03 8.83
CA ILE A 106 -12.86 -19.25 8.44
C ILE A 106 -11.35 -19.01 8.46
N LEU A 107 -10.90 -17.84 8.00
CA LEU A 107 -9.48 -17.50 7.90
C LEU A 107 -8.80 -17.37 9.27
N TYR A 108 -9.51 -16.88 10.30
CA TYR A 108 -9.06 -16.92 11.70
C TYR A 108 -8.70 -18.33 12.18
N GLY A 109 -9.34 -19.36 11.62
CA GLY A 109 -9.03 -20.76 11.92
C GLY A 109 -7.86 -21.34 11.12
N LEU A 110 -7.41 -20.67 10.05
CA LEU A 110 -6.40 -21.17 9.12
C LEU A 110 -5.02 -20.55 9.33
N GLU A 111 -4.93 -19.28 9.71
CA GLU A 111 -3.67 -18.56 9.85
C GLU A 111 -3.37 -18.13 11.30
N PRO A 112 -2.20 -18.48 11.85
CA PRO A 112 -1.70 -17.86 13.06
C PRO A 112 -1.51 -16.35 12.82
N TYR A 113 -1.99 -15.52 13.75
CA TYR A 113 -1.85 -14.05 13.70
C TYR A 113 -2.61 -13.36 12.55
N TYR A 114 -3.77 -13.90 12.17
CA TYR A 114 -4.69 -13.27 11.22
C TYR A 114 -5.23 -11.93 11.77
N ARG A 115 -5.23 -10.89 10.92
CA ARG A 115 -5.74 -9.54 11.21
C ARG A 115 -7.13 -9.34 10.59
N ASP A 116 -7.96 -8.47 11.16
CA ASP A 116 -9.23 -8.07 10.53
C ASP A 116 -8.97 -7.12 9.35
N HIS A 117 -9.57 -7.38 8.17
CA HIS A 117 -9.26 -6.61 6.95
C HIS A 117 -10.12 -5.36 6.82
N THR A 118 -11.31 -5.33 7.44
CA THR A 118 -12.21 -4.18 7.36
C THR A 118 -11.64 -2.98 8.11
N LEU A 119 -11.37 -3.14 9.41
CA LEU A 119 -10.82 -2.07 10.24
C LEU A 119 -9.39 -1.72 9.80
N HIS A 120 -8.61 -2.72 9.38
CA HIS A 120 -7.27 -2.52 8.83
C HIS A 120 -7.28 -1.48 7.70
N SER A 121 -8.14 -1.66 6.68
CA SER A 121 -8.20 -0.73 5.55
C SER A 121 -8.56 0.71 5.96
N LEU A 122 -9.41 0.89 6.99
CA LEU A 122 -9.71 2.20 7.58
C LEU A 122 -8.51 2.81 8.30
N TRP A 123 -7.74 2.00 9.04
CA TRP A 123 -6.53 2.46 9.71
C TRP A 123 -5.46 2.88 8.72
N VAL A 124 -5.27 2.12 7.65
CA VAL A 124 -4.38 2.48 6.53
C VAL A 124 -4.82 3.79 5.89
N TYR A 125 -6.12 3.97 5.65
CA TYR A 125 -6.67 5.22 5.11
C TYR A 125 -6.36 6.42 6.01
N PHE A 126 -6.70 6.35 7.30
CA PHE A 126 -6.44 7.45 8.24
C PHE A 126 -4.95 7.69 8.46
N MET A 127 -4.13 6.64 8.41
CA MET A 127 -2.67 6.76 8.50
C MET A 127 -2.10 7.53 7.31
N GLY A 128 -2.54 7.23 6.09
CA GLY A 128 -2.08 7.97 4.92
C GLY A 128 -2.53 9.43 4.94
N GLU A 129 -3.75 9.72 5.41
CA GLU A 129 -4.21 11.10 5.63
C GLU A 129 -3.31 11.83 6.65
N HIS A 130 -2.93 11.16 7.73
CA HIS A 130 -2.01 11.70 8.73
C HIS A 130 -0.62 11.96 8.14
N ILE A 131 -0.06 11.01 7.38
CA ILE A 131 1.24 11.15 6.71
C ILE A 131 1.23 12.30 5.70
N LEU A 132 0.23 12.33 4.82
CA LEU A 132 0.11 13.35 3.76
C LEU A 132 -0.11 14.76 4.33
N ARG A 133 -0.85 14.90 5.44
CA ARG A 133 -1.21 16.21 5.99
C ARG A 133 -0.25 16.74 7.03
N ASP A 134 0.25 15.87 7.90
CA ASP A 134 1.03 16.31 9.05
C ASP A 134 2.55 16.16 8.80
N HIS A 135 2.96 15.23 7.94
CA HIS A 135 4.38 14.98 7.65
C HIS A 135 4.83 15.46 6.26
N LEU A 136 3.96 15.34 5.25
CA LEU A 136 4.26 15.65 3.84
C LEU A 136 3.28 16.65 3.20
N PRO A 137 2.96 17.81 3.84
CA PRO A 137 1.93 18.72 3.34
C PRO A 137 2.20 19.25 1.92
N GLU A 138 3.46 19.48 1.56
CA GLU A 138 3.86 19.96 0.23
C GLU A 138 3.59 18.94 -0.88
N LYS A 139 3.54 17.64 -0.55
CA LYS A 139 3.34 16.58 -1.53
C LYS A 139 1.90 16.55 -2.06
N GLN A 140 0.92 17.06 -1.30
CA GLN A 140 -0.49 16.99 -1.69
C GLN A 140 -0.76 17.62 -3.06
N ASP A 141 -0.04 18.68 -3.41
CA ASP A 141 -0.23 19.41 -4.65
C ASP A 141 0.75 18.99 -5.76
N SER A 142 1.72 18.12 -5.46
CA SER A 142 2.80 17.71 -6.37
C SER A 142 2.92 16.19 -6.52
N LEU A 143 1.82 15.45 -6.40
CA LEU A 143 1.81 14.02 -6.63
C LEU A 143 2.20 13.70 -8.08
N ASN A 144 2.99 12.64 -8.27
CA ASN A 144 3.24 12.10 -9.60
C ASN A 144 2.07 11.19 -9.99
N TRP A 145 1.31 11.62 -11.00
CA TRP A 145 0.15 10.90 -11.55
C TRP A 145 0.48 10.06 -12.79
N TYR A 146 1.77 9.71 -12.98
CA TYR A 146 2.24 8.93 -14.14
C TYR A 146 1.88 9.57 -15.49
N LEU A 147 1.76 10.90 -15.50
CA LEU A 147 1.63 11.73 -16.70
C LEU A 147 3.02 12.14 -17.16
N PHE A 148 3.40 11.76 -18.38
CA PHE A 148 4.72 12.06 -18.93
C PHE A 148 4.64 13.11 -20.03
N ASN A 149 5.51 14.11 -19.94
CA ASN A 149 5.66 15.14 -20.97
C ASN A 149 6.87 14.83 -21.84
N ASP A 150 6.65 14.06 -22.91
CA ASP A 150 7.72 13.61 -23.80
C ASP A 150 8.30 14.80 -24.60
N ILE A 151 7.48 15.83 -24.87
CA ILE A 151 7.92 17.08 -25.50
C ILE A 151 8.94 17.83 -24.62
N GLU A 152 8.80 17.76 -23.29
CA GLU A 152 9.77 18.37 -22.37
C GLU A 152 11.03 17.53 -22.16
N SER A 153 10.91 16.21 -22.17
CA SER A 153 12.02 15.29 -21.88
C SER A 153 12.99 15.16 -23.06
N GLU A 154 12.49 15.31 -24.28
CA GLU A 154 13.28 15.21 -25.50
C GLU A 154 13.74 16.61 -25.96
N THR A 155 15.05 16.89 -25.91
CA THR A 155 15.65 18.11 -26.46
C THR A 155 15.64 18.10 -28.00
N PHE A 156 14.47 18.10 -28.62
CA PHE A 156 14.33 18.37 -30.04
C PHE A 156 14.36 19.89 -30.25
N LEU A 157 15.40 20.36 -30.94
CA LEU A 157 15.67 21.78 -31.19
C LEU A 157 14.52 22.54 -31.88
N ASP A 158 13.57 21.82 -32.50
CA ASP A 158 12.48 22.36 -33.33
C ASP A 158 11.10 22.42 -32.64
N MET A 159 10.95 21.92 -31.41
CA MET A 159 9.64 21.86 -30.69
C MET A 159 9.46 22.92 -29.60
N ARG A 160 10.30 23.97 -29.56
CA ARG A 160 10.17 25.03 -28.53
C ARG A 160 8.80 25.72 -28.54
N SER A 161 8.14 25.79 -29.69
CA SER A 161 6.80 26.36 -29.83
C SER A 161 5.74 25.56 -29.06
N LEU A 162 5.86 24.22 -29.04
CA LEU A 162 4.91 23.33 -28.38
C LEU A 162 5.19 23.17 -26.88
N LEU A 163 6.42 23.47 -26.43
CA LEU A 163 6.82 23.25 -25.03
C LEU A 163 5.96 24.03 -24.02
N THR A 164 5.57 25.26 -24.37
CA THR A 164 4.72 26.08 -23.49
C THR A 164 3.33 25.47 -23.37
N GLU A 165 2.72 25.13 -24.51
CA GLU A 165 1.41 24.47 -24.58
C GLU A 165 1.42 23.12 -23.86
N ALA A 166 2.47 22.31 -24.04
CA ALA A 166 2.60 21.01 -23.37
C ALA A 166 2.69 21.14 -21.84
N ARG A 167 3.41 22.15 -21.33
CA ARG A 167 3.49 22.42 -19.88
C ARG A 167 2.17 22.91 -19.31
N GLU A 168 1.51 23.84 -20.00
CA GLU A 168 0.18 24.33 -19.59
C GLU A 168 -0.81 23.18 -19.54
N LYS A 169 -0.79 22.29 -20.55
CA LYS A 169 -1.61 21.09 -20.61
C LYS A 169 -1.33 20.14 -19.46
N GLU A 170 -0.06 19.87 -19.18
CA GLU A 170 0.36 19.00 -18.08
C GLU A 170 -0.11 19.54 -16.72
N GLU A 171 0.05 20.85 -16.48
CA GLU A 171 -0.38 21.50 -15.25
C GLU A 171 -1.90 21.46 -15.09
N GLU A 172 -2.65 21.68 -16.17
CA GLU A 172 -4.11 21.62 -16.18
C GLU A 172 -4.63 20.21 -15.84
N ILE A 173 -4.12 19.18 -16.52
CA ILE A 173 -4.50 17.78 -16.28
C ILE A 173 -4.14 17.37 -14.85
N CYS A 174 -2.90 17.64 -14.41
CA CYS A 174 -2.48 17.33 -13.04
C CYS A 174 -3.35 18.02 -11.99
N LYS A 175 -3.76 19.28 -12.23
CA LYS A 175 -4.66 20.01 -11.33
C LYS A 175 -6.02 19.32 -11.23
N ARG A 176 -6.61 18.94 -12.36
CA ARG A 176 -7.92 18.26 -12.40
C ARG A 176 -7.89 16.90 -11.71
N VAL A 177 -6.81 16.14 -11.84
CA VAL A 177 -6.61 14.89 -11.09
C VAL A 177 -6.43 15.20 -9.59
N ASN A 178 -5.61 16.19 -9.23
CA ASN A 178 -5.39 16.61 -7.85
C ASN A 178 -6.67 17.08 -7.14
N ASP A 179 -7.63 17.66 -7.85
CA ASP A 179 -8.94 18.06 -7.29
C ASP A 179 -9.75 16.86 -6.76
N ARG A 180 -9.42 15.64 -7.20
CA ARG A 180 -10.04 14.37 -6.77
C ARG A 180 -9.12 13.52 -5.88
N ARG A 181 -7.93 13.99 -5.48
CA ARG A 181 -6.91 13.16 -4.80
C ARG A 181 -7.39 12.47 -3.52
N ASP A 182 -8.19 13.16 -2.71
CA ASP A 182 -8.64 12.61 -1.43
C ASP A 182 -9.61 11.43 -1.67
N ALA A 183 -10.41 11.50 -2.74
CA ALA A 183 -11.30 10.42 -3.16
C ALA A 183 -10.51 9.23 -3.72
N ILE A 184 -9.49 9.52 -4.54
CA ILE A 184 -8.58 8.52 -5.10
C ILE A 184 -7.86 7.77 -3.97
N TRP A 185 -7.25 8.50 -3.04
CA TRP A 185 -6.60 7.93 -1.85
C TRP A 185 -7.56 7.10 -1.01
N CYS A 186 -8.78 7.60 -0.78
CA CYS A 186 -9.81 6.87 -0.04
C CYS A 186 -10.12 5.52 -0.69
N LEU A 187 -10.41 5.48 -2.00
CA LEU A 187 -10.68 4.23 -2.70
C LEU A 187 -9.48 3.28 -2.69
N MET A 188 -8.27 3.79 -2.93
CA MET A 188 -7.04 3.00 -2.89
C MET A 188 -6.86 2.32 -1.53
N ALA A 189 -6.86 3.09 -0.45
CA ALA A 189 -6.61 2.56 0.89
C ALA A 189 -7.73 1.63 1.37
N LEU A 190 -8.99 1.96 1.09
CA LEU A 190 -10.14 1.14 1.51
C LEU A 190 -10.23 -0.17 0.73
N CYS A 191 -9.84 -0.19 -0.54
CA CYS A 191 -9.97 -1.38 -1.40
C CYS A 191 -8.69 -2.22 -1.51
N HIS A 192 -7.56 -1.81 -0.93
CA HIS A 192 -6.28 -2.45 -1.25
C HIS A 192 -6.19 -3.94 -0.86
N ASP A 193 -6.86 -4.32 0.22
CA ASP A 193 -6.75 -5.65 0.85
C ASP A 193 -7.98 -6.56 0.59
N LEU A 194 -8.88 -6.18 -0.35
CA LEU A 194 -10.10 -6.95 -0.65
C LEU A 194 -9.80 -8.37 -1.17
N GLY A 195 -8.75 -8.52 -1.97
CA GLY A 195 -8.32 -9.78 -2.59
C GLY A 195 -7.70 -10.78 -1.61
N TYR A 196 -7.48 -10.41 -0.35
CA TYR A 196 -6.80 -11.26 0.63
C TYR A 196 -7.50 -12.61 0.81
N SER A 197 -8.82 -12.59 0.94
CA SER A 197 -9.63 -13.79 1.11
C SER A 197 -9.42 -14.81 -0.01
N LEU A 198 -9.27 -14.32 -1.24
CA LEU A 198 -9.02 -15.13 -2.43
C LEU A 198 -7.59 -15.69 -2.46
N ALA A 199 -6.60 -14.89 -2.06
CA ALA A 199 -5.21 -15.32 -1.99
C ALA A 199 -4.98 -16.47 -0.98
N LYS A 200 -5.83 -16.57 0.06
CA LYS A 200 -5.72 -17.64 1.08
C LYS A 200 -6.44 -18.94 0.75
N LEU A 201 -7.16 -19.02 -0.37
CA LEU A 201 -7.88 -20.24 -0.75
C LEU A 201 -6.95 -21.44 -0.94
N ASP A 202 -5.71 -21.23 -1.40
CA ASP A 202 -4.75 -22.32 -1.58
C ASP A 202 -4.34 -22.95 -0.23
N LYS A 203 -4.21 -22.17 0.85
CA LYS A 203 -3.96 -22.71 2.19
C LYS A 203 -5.15 -23.51 2.73
N LEU A 204 -6.38 -23.07 2.45
CA LEU A 204 -7.57 -23.85 2.77
C LEU A 204 -7.53 -25.20 2.04
N ASN A 205 -7.22 -25.19 0.74
CA ASN A 205 -7.10 -26.41 -0.06
C ASN A 205 -6.02 -27.35 0.50
N GLU A 206 -4.86 -26.84 0.92
CA GLU A 206 -3.80 -27.65 1.55
C GLU A 206 -4.27 -28.33 2.84
N LYS A 207 -4.98 -27.60 3.71
CA LYS A 207 -5.52 -28.17 4.96
C LYS A 207 -6.58 -29.24 4.70
N VAL A 208 -7.46 -29.01 3.73
CA VAL A 208 -8.47 -29.99 3.31
C VAL A 208 -7.81 -31.23 2.70
N GLN A 209 -6.79 -31.03 1.85
CA GLN A 209 -6.04 -32.11 1.22
C GLN A 209 -5.42 -33.04 2.27
N GLY A 210 -4.78 -32.47 3.30
CA GLY A 210 -4.17 -33.24 4.37
C GLY A 210 -5.13 -34.15 5.13
N VAL A 211 -6.43 -33.80 5.19
CA VAL A 211 -7.46 -34.69 5.78
C VAL A 211 -7.91 -35.74 4.78
N LEU A 212 -8.16 -35.35 3.53
CA LEU A 212 -8.66 -36.25 2.49
C LEU A 212 -7.65 -37.33 2.08
N GLU A 213 -6.35 -37.09 2.29
CA GLU A 213 -5.29 -38.08 2.12
C GLU A 213 -5.52 -39.33 3.00
N PHE A 214 -6.14 -39.20 4.18
CA PHE A 214 -6.48 -40.35 5.04
C PHE A 214 -7.70 -41.15 4.57
N PHE A 215 -8.46 -40.63 3.59
CA PHE A 215 -9.62 -41.30 3.01
C PHE A 215 -9.34 -41.87 1.62
N ASP A 216 -8.07 -41.90 1.20
CA ASP A 216 -7.65 -42.30 -0.15
C ASP A 216 -8.36 -41.52 -1.27
N ILE A 217 -8.70 -40.24 -1.00
CA ILE A 217 -9.24 -39.30 -1.99
C ILE A 217 -8.16 -38.26 -2.32
N PRO A 218 -7.12 -38.62 -3.10
CA PRO A 218 -6.00 -37.73 -3.38
C PRO A 218 -6.34 -36.59 -4.35
N ARG A 219 -7.49 -36.68 -5.05
CA ARG A 219 -7.90 -35.70 -6.07
C ARG A 219 -9.31 -35.21 -5.76
N PHE A 220 -9.39 -34.13 -4.99
CA PHE A 220 -10.62 -33.34 -4.87
C PHE A 220 -10.53 -32.10 -5.75
N ARG A 221 -11.69 -31.59 -6.14
CA ARG A 221 -11.78 -30.32 -6.85
C ARG A 221 -11.44 -29.20 -5.87
N ARG A 222 -10.29 -28.55 -6.09
CA ARG A 222 -9.84 -27.40 -5.28
C ARG A 222 -10.86 -26.26 -5.35
N ILE A 223 -11.06 -25.58 -4.23
CA ILE A 223 -11.85 -24.36 -4.12
C ILE A 223 -10.96 -23.20 -4.59
N GLY A 224 -11.38 -22.47 -5.60
CA GLY A 224 -10.58 -21.39 -6.18
C GLY A 224 -11.23 -20.80 -7.41
N TYR A 225 -10.64 -19.71 -7.90
CA TYR A 225 -11.00 -19.18 -9.20
C TYR A 225 -10.18 -19.87 -10.29
N THR A 226 -10.84 -20.20 -11.39
CA THR A 226 -10.20 -20.54 -12.65
C THR A 226 -10.48 -19.38 -13.60
N LEU A 227 -9.43 -18.80 -14.19
CA LEU A 227 -9.61 -17.87 -15.30
C LEU A 227 -10.00 -18.71 -16.51
N ASP A 228 -11.30 -18.78 -16.80
CA ASP A 228 -11.78 -19.33 -18.07
C ASP A 228 -11.44 -18.37 -19.23
N VAL A 229 -11.80 -18.75 -20.46
CA VAL A 229 -11.49 -17.96 -21.67
C VAL A 229 -12.10 -16.56 -21.63
N GLU A 230 -13.29 -16.39 -21.04
CA GLU A 230 -13.92 -15.07 -20.89
C GLU A 230 -13.18 -14.23 -19.86
N HIS A 231 -12.73 -14.86 -18.76
CA HIS A 231 -11.88 -14.20 -17.77
C HIS A 231 -10.52 -13.80 -18.36
N HIS A 232 -9.98 -14.51 -19.35
CA HIS A 232 -8.73 -14.11 -20.01
C HIS A 232 -8.85 -12.78 -20.77
N TYR A 233 -9.95 -12.55 -21.49
CA TYR A 233 -10.12 -11.28 -22.20
C TYR A 233 -10.25 -10.09 -21.24
N ILE A 234 -11.09 -10.25 -20.21
CA ILE A 234 -11.27 -9.24 -19.16
C ILE A 234 -9.96 -8.98 -18.41
N ALA A 235 -9.21 -10.04 -18.07
CA ALA A 235 -7.91 -9.91 -17.42
C ALA A 235 -6.91 -9.18 -18.32
N SER A 236 -6.88 -9.45 -19.63
CA SER A 236 -6.00 -8.74 -20.57
C SER A 236 -6.31 -7.25 -20.60
N GLN A 237 -7.58 -6.86 -20.71
CA GLN A 237 -7.99 -5.44 -20.73
C GLN A 237 -7.67 -4.74 -19.41
N PHE A 238 -7.90 -5.42 -18.30
CA PHE A 238 -7.51 -4.96 -16.96
C PHE A 238 -6.00 -4.70 -16.84
N LEU A 239 -5.18 -5.68 -17.26
CA LEU A 239 -3.72 -5.56 -17.21
C LEU A 239 -3.20 -4.48 -18.16
N GLU A 240 -3.81 -4.35 -19.34
CA GLU A 240 -3.48 -3.29 -20.30
C GLU A 240 -3.74 -1.91 -19.70
N LEU A 241 -4.94 -1.67 -19.15
CA LEU A 241 -5.29 -0.39 -18.52
C LEU A 241 -4.28 0.03 -17.45
N MET A 242 -3.89 -0.90 -16.58
CA MET A 242 -2.92 -0.63 -15.50
C MET A 242 -1.49 -0.38 -16.00
N ALA A 243 -1.16 -0.88 -17.20
CA ALA A 243 0.16 -0.72 -17.81
C ALA A 243 0.22 0.45 -18.79
N MET A 244 -0.86 1.23 -18.97
CA MET A 244 -0.86 2.40 -19.84
C MET A 244 -0.31 3.62 -19.11
N ASP A 245 0.75 4.20 -19.66
CA ASP A 245 1.18 5.55 -19.36
C ASP A 245 0.38 6.54 -20.20
N VAL A 246 -0.09 7.62 -19.57
CA VAL A 246 -0.66 8.76 -20.28
C VAL A 246 0.46 9.74 -20.61
N ARG A 247 0.65 10.03 -21.90
CA ARG A 247 1.78 10.81 -22.39
C ARG A 247 1.34 11.97 -23.25
N ILE A 248 1.96 13.13 -23.01
CA ILE A 248 1.84 14.34 -23.81
C ILE A 248 2.91 14.27 -24.90
N VAL A 249 2.45 14.14 -26.14
CA VAL A 249 3.29 13.89 -27.32
C VAL A 249 2.94 14.86 -28.44
N PRO A 250 3.87 15.16 -29.35
CA PRO A 250 3.56 15.99 -30.51
C PRO A 250 2.67 15.22 -31.49
N SER A 251 1.83 15.94 -32.23
CA SER A 251 1.15 15.39 -33.41
C SER A 251 2.16 14.93 -34.47
N SER A 252 1.74 14.05 -35.38
CA SER A 252 2.59 13.56 -36.47
C SER A 252 3.14 14.67 -37.37
N ASP A 253 2.45 15.80 -37.46
CA ASP A 253 2.88 16.99 -38.19
C ASP A 253 3.59 18.05 -37.32
N THR A 254 3.84 17.73 -36.05
CA THR A 254 4.53 18.55 -35.03
C THR A 254 3.93 19.94 -34.87
N LYS A 255 2.62 20.11 -35.09
CA LYS A 255 1.92 21.40 -34.97
C LYS A 255 1.07 21.52 -33.72
N GLN A 256 0.73 20.40 -33.10
CA GLN A 256 -0.22 20.35 -31.99
C GLN A 256 0.28 19.40 -30.91
N VAL A 257 -0.18 19.64 -29.69
CA VAL A 257 0.03 18.77 -28.55
C VAL A 257 -1.13 17.77 -28.47
N LEU A 258 -0.81 16.48 -28.36
CA LEU A 258 -1.77 15.39 -28.20
C LEU A 258 -1.51 14.64 -26.89
N ILE A 259 -2.56 14.04 -26.34
CA ILE A 259 -2.45 13.09 -25.22
C ILE A 259 -2.70 11.69 -25.77
N LYS A 260 -1.80 10.74 -25.51
CA LYS A 260 -1.91 9.36 -25.98
C LYS A 260 -1.55 8.35 -24.89
N CYS A 261 -2.01 7.12 -25.04
CA CYS A 261 -1.66 6.01 -24.17
C CYS A 261 -0.52 5.18 -24.76
N TYR A 262 0.47 4.87 -23.93
CA TYR A 262 1.58 3.98 -24.27
C TYR A 262 1.69 2.88 -23.23
N ARG A 263 1.78 1.63 -23.68
CA ARG A 263 1.96 0.50 -22.77
C ARG A 263 3.40 0.45 -22.28
N ASP A 264 3.60 0.43 -20.97
CA ASP A 264 4.85 0.01 -20.36
C ASP A 264 4.88 -1.51 -20.23
N ASP A 265 5.63 -2.15 -21.14
CA ASP A 265 5.80 -3.60 -21.16
C ASP A 265 6.40 -4.12 -19.85
N SER A 266 7.28 -3.35 -19.20
CA SER A 266 7.93 -3.78 -17.96
C SER A 266 6.90 -3.90 -16.83
N THR A 267 6.04 -2.89 -16.67
CA THR A 267 4.90 -2.91 -15.75
C THR A 267 3.90 -4.01 -16.11
N TYR A 268 3.56 -4.16 -17.39
CA TYR A 268 2.66 -5.22 -17.84
C TYR A 268 3.12 -6.63 -17.43
N TRP A 269 4.40 -6.94 -17.63
CA TRP A 269 4.95 -8.24 -17.25
C TRP A 269 4.98 -8.46 -15.73
N ARG A 270 5.22 -7.40 -14.95
CA ARG A 270 5.12 -7.46 -13.48
C ARG A 270 3.71 -7.77 -13.04
N LEU A 271 2.72 -7.13 -13.65
CA LEU A 271 1.30 -7.36 -13.37
C LEU A 271 0.89 -8.80 -13.72
N CYS A 272 1.35 -9.33 -14.86
CA CYS A 272 1.11 -10.72 -15.24
C CYS A 272 1.65 -11.71 -14.19
N ARG A 273 2.87 -11.46 -13.70
CA ARG A 273 3.50 -12.29 -12.66
C ARG A 273 2.76 -12.20 -11.32
N ALA A 274 2.33 -11.00 -10.93
CA ALA A 274 1.53 -10.80 -9.73
C ALA A 274 0.21 -11.59 -9.81
N LEU A 275 -0.46 -11.53 -10.97
CA LEU A 275 -1.72 -12.24 -11.23
C LEU A 275 -1.53 -13.77 -11.19
N GLU A 276 -0.46 -14.27 -11.78
CA GLU A 276 -0.10 -15.70 -11.74
C GLU A 276 0.14 -16.20 -10.31
N LYS A 277 0.83 -15.38 -9.50
CA LYS A 277 1.08 -15.65 -8.08
C LYS A 277 -0.16 -15.46 -7.19
N LYS A 278 -1.25 -14.92 -7.73
CA LYS A 278 -2.48 -14.59 -7.00
C LYS A 278 -2.22 -13.67 -5.81
N GLN A 279 -1.33 -12.71 -5.99
CA GLN A 279 -1.07 -11.66 -5.01
C GLN A 279 -2.39 -10.94 -4.65
N HIS A 280 -2.64 -10.69 -3.37
CA HIS A 280 -3.90 -10.10 -2.94
C HIS A 280 -4.11 -8.70 -3.53
N GLY A 281 -3.06 -7.89 -3.71
CA GLY A 281 -3.20 -6.55 -4.30
C GLY A 281 -3.74 -6.56 -5.74
N ILE A 282 -3.19 -7.42 -6.61
CA ILE A 282 -3.71 -7.54 -7.99
C ILE A 282 -5.11 -8.17 -8.01
N MET A 283 -5.42 -9.07 -7.07
CA MET A 283 -6.76 -9.65 -6.93
C MET A 283 -7.79 -8.63 -6.44
N SER A 284 -7.41 -7.74 -5.52
CA SER A 284 -8.21 -6.58 -5.08
C SER A 284 -8.53 -5.67 -6.26
N SER A 285 -7.50 -5.32 -7.04
CA SER A 285 -7.62 -4.48 -8.23
C SER A 285 -8.56 -5.10 -9.27
N TYR A 286 -8.38 -6.40 -9.56
CA TYR A 286 -9.21 -7.12 -10.51
C TYR A 286 -10.68 -7.21 -10.06
N LEU A 287 -10.90 -7.39 -8.75
CA LEU A 287 -12.24 -7.44 -8.17
C LEU A 287 -12.97 -6.10 -8.35
N ILE A 288 -12.34 -4.99 -7.98
CA ILE A 288 -12.98 -3.67 -8.11
C ILE A 288 -13.16 -3.28 -9.57
N TYR A 289 -12.22 -3.64 -10.45
CA TYR A 289 -12.35 -3.49 -11.90
C TYR A 289 -13.61 -4.16 -12.44
N LYS A 290 -13.91 -5.38 -11.96
CA LYS A 290 -15.09 -6.15 -12.38
C LYS A 290 -16.41 -5.61 -11.80
N ILE A 291 -16.36 -5.01 -10.61
CA ILE A 291 -17.56 -4.63 -9.85
C ILE A 291 -17.97 -3.18 -10.11
N LEU A 292 -17.01 -2.26 -10.14
CA LEU A 292 -17.25 -0.82 -10.20
C LEU A 292 -17.37 -0.33 -11.64
N GLY A 293 -18.41 0.45 -11.88
CA GLY A 293 -18.73 1.02 -13.21
C GLY A 293 -17.70 2.02 -13.71
N ILE A 294 -16.93 2.67 -12.81
CA ILE A 294 -15.90 3.64 -13.21
C ILE A 294 -14.87 3.06 -14.16
N PHE A 295 -14.66 1.75 -14.15
CA PHE A 295 -13.66 1.09 -14.99
C PHE A 295 -14.22 0.58 -16.32
N ALA A 296 -15.54 0.56 -16.48
CA ALA A 296 -16.20 0.00 -17.66
C ALA A 296 -16.03 0.87 -18.91
N ASP A 297 -16.06 2.19 -18.75
CA ASP A 297 -16.09 3.16 -19.86
C ASP A 297 -14.69 3.73 -20.15
N THR A 298 -13.66 2.89 -20.17
CA THR A 298 -12.26 3.33 -20.34
C THR A 298 -11.92 3.58 -21.81
N SER A 299 -11.48 4.79 -22.14
CA SER A 299 -11.07 5.17 -23.49
C SER A 299 -9.57 4.96 -23.68
N VAL A 300 -9.16 3.95 -24.46
CA VAL A 300 -7.75 3.78 -24.82
C VAL A 300 -7.51 4.31 -26.24
N ARG A 301 -6.53 5.20 -26.40
CA ARG A 301 -6.05 5.70 -27.71
C ARG A 301 -4.57 5.40 -27.84
N GLY A 302 -4.24 4.44 -28.70
CA GLY A 302 -2.87 3.94 -28.83
C GLY A 302 -1.94 4.89 -29.60
N ALA A 303 -0.64 4.60 -29.54
CA ALA A 303 0.39 5.37 -30.25
C ALA A 303 0.12 5.54 -31.76
N ALA A 304 -0.47 4.53 -32.39
CA ALA A 304 -0.76 4.47 -33.82
C ALA A 304 -1.99 5.29 -34.26
N GLU A 305 -2.80 5.78 -33.32
CA GLU A 305 -3.97 6.57 -33.65
C GLU A 305 -3.60 8.01 -34.04
N GLU A 306 -4.29 8.57 -35.02
CA GLU A 306 -3.99 9.92 -35.52
C GLU A 306 -4.46 11.02 -34.56
N TRP A 307 -5.51 10.75 -33.78
CA TRP A 307 -6.05 11.65 -32.76
C TRP A 307 -5.65 11.21 -31.35
N GLY A 308 -5.55 12.18 -30.44
CA GLY A 308 -5.33 11.93 -29.02
C GLY A 308 -6.62 11.72 -28.23
N LEU A 309 -6.46 11.43 -26.95
CA LEU A 309 -7.52 11.54 -25.95
C LEU A 309 -7.93 13.00 -25.77
N ASP A 310 -9.19 13.22 -25.45
CA ASP A 310 -9.60 14.49 -24.87
C ASP A 310 -9.15 14.59 -23.39
N ASP A 311 -9.32 15.78 -22.81
CA ASP A 311 -8.79 16.05 -21.47
C ASP A 311 -9.60 15.37 -20.36
N GLU A 312 -10.89 15.08 -20.57
CA GLU A 312 -11.70 14.32 -19.61
C GLU A 312 -11.31 12.84 -19.67
N GLU A 313 -11.17 12.27 -20.87
CA GLU A 313 -10.69 10.91 -21.09
C GLU A 313 -9.28 10.71 -20.49
N ALA A 314 -8.39 11.69 -20.66
CA ALA A 314 -7.04 11.64 -20.10
C ALA A 314 -7.05 11.65 -18.56
N VAL A 315 -7.83 12.55 -17.94
CA VAL A 315 -7.97 12.62 -16.48
C VAL A 315 -8.55 11.31 -15.94
N ASP A 316 -9.59 10.79 -16.57
CA ASP A 316 -10.25 9.56 -16.16
C ASP A 316 -9.34 8.35 -16.29
N ASN A 317 -8.57 8.23 -17.38
CA ASN A 317 -7.59 7.16 -17.54
C ASN A 317 -6.50 7.21 -16.47
N ILE A 318 -5.99 8.40 -16.14
CA ILE A 318 -5.00 8.58 -15.08
C ILE A 318 -5.58 8.11 -13.74
N ILE A 319 -6.78 8.57 -13.38
CA ILE A 319 -7.42 8.21 -12.11
C ILE A 319 -7.67 6.71 -12.02
N ARG A 320 -8.24 6.12 -13.06
CA ARG A 320 -8.60 4.69 -13.10
C ARG A 320 -7.34 3.82 -13.08
N GLY A 321 -6.35 4.16 -13.89
CA GLY A 321 -5.05 3.50 -13.94
C GLY A 321 -4.34 3.55 -12.60
N ASP A 322 -4.25 4.74 -11.98
CA ASP A 322 -3.54 4.95 -10.72
C ASP A 322 -4.20 4.21 -9.54
N ILE A 323 -5.54 4.22 -9.43
CA ILE A 323 -6.26 3.48 -8.39
C ILE A 323 -5.93 1.98 -8.48
N LEU A 324 -6.08 1.38 -9.66
CA LEU A 324 -5.84 -0.04 -9.85
C LEU A 324 -4.36 -0.37 -9.66
N PHE A 325 -3.48 0.39 -10.31
CA PHE A 325 -2.05 0.14 -10.28
C PHE A 325 -1.48 0.25 -8.87
N ALA A 326 -1.84 1.28 -8.12
CA ALA A 326 -1.36 1.47 -6.76
C ALA A 326 -1.85 0.37 -5.81
N ILE A 327 -3.09 -0.10 -5.97
CA ILE A 327 -3.60 -1.27 -5.23
C ILE A 327 -2.84 -2.54 -5.62
N ALA A 328 -2.41 -2.73 -6.86
CA ALA A 328 -1.61 -3.91 -7.20
C ALA A 328 -0.15 -3.79 -6.71
N GLN A 329 0.44 -2.60 -6.87
CA GLN A 329 1.86 -2.35 -6.64
C GLN A 329 2.27 -2.57 -5.18
N HIS A 330 1.39 -2.36 -4.21
CA HIS A 330 1.75 -2.44 -2.78
C HIS A 330 2.24 -3.83 -2.32
N GLU A 331 2.07 -4.87 -3.15
CA GLU A 331 2.53 -6.23 -2.87
C GLU A 331 3.56 -6.75 -3.88
N PHE A 332 3.99 -5.96 -4.88
CA PHE A 332 4.91 -6.49 -5.89
C PHE A 332 6.24 -6.90 -5.26
N ASP A 333 6.61 -8.15 -5.53
CA ASP A 333 8.00 -8.56 -5.44
C ASP A 333 8.78 -7.63 -6.38
N PHE A 334 9.85 -6.97 -5.92
CA PHE A 334 10.64 -6.01 -6.71
C PHE A 334 10.03 -4.61 -6.90
N THR A 335 9.25 -4.09 -5.94
CA THR A 335 8.78 -2.69 -5.99
C THR A 335 9.96 -1.69 -6.05
N HIS A 336 11.08 -2.00 -5.37
CA HIS A 336 12.34 -1.25 -5.41
C HIS A 336 12.18 0.28 -5.30
N LEU A 337 11.43 0.71 -4.29
CA LEU A 337 11.19 2.12 -4.00
C LEU A 337 12.50 2.83 -3.65
N ASN A 338 12.71 3.96 -4.32
CA ASN A 338 13.84 4.87 -4.08
C ASN A 338 13.39 6.33 -3.86
N SER A 339 12.10 6.59 -4.00
CA SER A 339 11.49 7.92 -3.89
C SER A 339 10.09 7.82 -3.32
N LEU A 340 9.57 8.94 -2.82
CA LEU A 340 8.19 9.07 -2.36
C LEU A 340 7.48 10.11 -3.24
N ASN A 341 6.92 9.68 -4.37
CA ASN A 341 6.28 10.57 -5.35
C ASN A 341 4.78 10.30 -5.58
N SER A 342 4.31 9.06 -5.46
CA SER A 342 2.90 8.71 -5.73
C SER A 342 2.13 8.38 -4.45
N LEU A 343 0.82 8.12 -4.59
CA LEU A 343 -0.03 7.59 -3.52
C LEU A 343 0.25 6.11 -3.23
N ALA A 344 0.73 5.34 -4.22
CA ALA A 344 1.15 3.94 -4.03
C ALA A 344 2.28 3.84 -2.98
N ASP A 345 3.25 4.76 -3.03
CA ASP A 345 4.35 4.81 -2.05
C ASP A 345 3.83 5.06 -0.62
N ILE A 346 2.80 5.90 -0.49
CA ILE A 346 2.15 6.20 0.79
C ILE A 346 1.35 4.99 1.29
N LEU A 347 0.68 4.26 0.38
CA LEU A 347 -0.03 3.03 0.70
C LEU A 347 0.90 1.97 1.30
N ILE A 348 2.07 1.76 0.67
CA ILE A 348 3.07 0.83 1.17
C ILE A 348 3.54 1.22 2.58
N ILE A 349 3.86 2.49 2.83
CA ILE A 349 4.26 2.94 4.17
C ILE A 349 3.11 2.74 5.17
N ALA A 350 1.89 3.14 4.82
CA ALA A 350 0.74 3.09 5.71
C ALA A 350 0.36 1.65 6.10
N ASP A 351 0.33 0.70 5.16
CA ASP A 351 0.10 -0.71 5.46
C ASP A 351 1.23 -1.30 6.33
N GLN A 352 2.50 -0.93 6.06
CA GLN A 352 3.62 -1.41 6.86
C GLN A 352 3.62 -0.91 8.31
N LEU A 353 3.14 0.32 8.54
CA LEU A 353 3.02 0.92 9.88
C LEU A 353 1.84 0.37 10.69
N GLU A 354 0.85 -0.23 10.05
CA GLU A 354 -0.33 -0.81 10.70
C GLU A 354 0.04 -2.12 11.43
N GLU A 355 0.77 -1.97 12.53
CA GLU A 355 1.05 -3.02 13.52
C GLU A 355 0.38 -2.70 14.87
N PHE A 356 0.14 -1.41 15.14
CA PHE A 356 -0.46 -0.89 16.38
C PHE A 356 -1.96 -1.18 16.54
N SER A 357 -2.60 -1.76 15.52
CA SER A 357 -4.01 -2.18 15.56
C SER A 357 -4.23 -3.59 15.02
N ARG A 358 -3.15 -4.40 14.95
CA ARG A 358 -3.24 -5.83 14.62
C ARG A 358 -3.77 -6.65 15.79
N TYR A 359 -5.06 -6.53 16.04
CA TYR A 359 -5.77 -7.37 16.99
C TYR A 359 -6.12 -8.70 16.31
N GLY A 360 -5.46 -9.77 16.74
CA GLY A 360 -5.67 -11.12 16.21
C GLY A 360 -6.56 -11.97 17.12
N ARG A 361 -7.13 -13.04 16.56
CA ARG A 361 -7.73 -14.13 17.37
C ARG A 361 -6.79 -15.33 17.36
N PRO A 362 -6.44 -15.90 18.53
CA PRO A 362 -5.89 -17.24 18.59
C PRO A 362 -6.83 -18.25 17.96
N MET A 363 -6.23 -19.25 17.31
CA MET A 363 -6.93 -20.41 16.78
C MET A 363 -7.90 -20.96 17.84
N LEU A 364 -9.17 -21.14 17.47
CA LEU A 364 -10.24 -21.71 18.31
C LEU A 364 -10.73 -20.82 19.48
N THR A 365 -10.32 -19.55 19.57
CA THR A 365 -10.84 -18.63 20.59
C THR A 365 -11.62 -17.46 19.99
N ARG A 366 -12.64 -16.98 20.71
CA ARG A 366 -13.37 -15.75 20.39
C ARG A 366 -12.76 -14.50 21.04
N LYS A 367 -11.60 -14.64 21.69
CA LYS A 367 -10.92 -13.54 22.39
C LYS A 367 -9.94 -12.89 21.42
N TYR A 368 -9.99 -11.57 21.32
CA TYR A 368 -8.93 -10.82 20.67
C TYR A 368 -7.72 -10.75 21.60
N HIS A 369 -6.53 -10.82 21.04
CA HIS A 369 -5.28 -10.54 21.76
C HIS A 369 -4.70 -9.21 21.31
N ASP A 370 -3.86 -8.69 22.20
CA ASP A 370 -3.19 -7.41 22.10
C ASP A 370 -2.33 -7.28 20.83
N THR A 371 -2.00 -6.05 20.49
CA THR A 371 -1.29 -5.64 19.27
C THR A 371 0.10 -6.28 19.15
N THR A 372 0.64 -6.35 17.93
CA THR A 372 1.98 -6.90 17.70
C THR A 372 3.08 -5.94 18.17
N ALA A 373 2.92 -4.65 17.91
CA ALA A 373 3.82 -3.59 18.33
C ALA A 373 3.13 -2.21 18.28
N GLU A 374 3.51 -1.31 19.17
CA GLU A 374 3.20 0.11 19.01
C GLU A 374 4.12 0.72 17.95
N ALA A 375 3.58 1.48 17.00
CA ALA A 375 4.31 2.03 15.87
C ALA A 375 4.50 3.55 15.99
N SER A 376 5.58 4.07 15.41
CA SER A 376 5.83 5.50 15.26
C SER A 376 6.59 5.78 13.98
N ILE A 377 6.32 6.93 13.36
CA ILE A 377 7.02 7.38 12.16
C ILE A 377 7.49 8.83 12.30
N ALA A 378 8.62 9.14 11.68
CA ALA A 378 9.17 10.48 11.56
C ALA A 378 9.88 10.63 10.22
N PHE A 379 9.85 11.86 9.71
CA PHE A 379 10.44 12.23 8.44
C PHE A 379 11.41 13.39 8.67
N ASP A 380 12.71 13.14 8.48
CA ASP A 380 13.75 14.15 8.63
C ASP A 380 14.21 14.62 7.24
N ARG A 381 13.92 15.88 6.92
CA ARG A 381 14.28 16.48 5.64
C ARG A 381 15.72 16.96 5.65
N SER A 382 16.41 16.76 4.54
CA SER A 382 17.75 17.31 4.35
C SER A 382 17.70 18.81 4.04
N SER A 383 18.82 19.51 4.21
CA SER A 383 18.94 20.96 3.97
C SER A 383 18.59 21.39 2.54
N ASN A 384 18.63 20.46 1.57
CA ASN A 384 18.24 20.71 0.18
C ASN A 384 16.72 20.63 -0.08
N GLY A 385 15.92 20.21 0.91
CA GLY A 385 14.47 20.06 0.81
C GLY A 385 13.97 18.90 -0.05
N LYS A 386 14.83 18.25 -0.84
CA LYS A 386 14.47 17.18 -1.80
C LYS A 386 14.81 15.77 -1.32
N ASP A 387 15.71 15.65 -0.36
CA ASP A 387 16.05 14.36 0.24
C ASP A 387 15.32 14.16 1.57
N ILE A 388 14.76 12.97 1.76
CA ILE A 388 14.04 12.58 2.97
C ILE A 388 14.71 11.39 3.66
N ASN A 389 14.77 11.42 4.99
CA ASN A 389 15.10 10.27 5.82
C ASN A 389 13.84 9.81 6.53
N ILE A 390 13.55 8.52 6.46
CA ILE A 390 12.37 7.92 7.07
C ILE A 390 12.82 7.13 8.30
N CYS A 391 12.27 7.47 9.45
CA CYS A 391 12.52 6.75 10.70
C CYS A 391 11.23 6.07 11.15
N ILE A 392 11.27 4.75 11.29
CA ILE A 392 10.18 3.90 11.78
C ILE A 392 10.61 3.27 13.10
N GLY A 393 9.78 3.39 14.13
CA GLY A 393 10.02 2.80 15.45
C GLY A 393 8.88 1.87 15.86
N TYR A 394 9.24 0.67 16.30
CA TYR A 394 8.33 -0.33 16.84
C TYR A 394 8.69 -0.67 18.29
N GLU A 395 7.73 -0.58 19.19
CA GLU A 395 7.83 -1.12 20.55
C GLU A 395 7.06 -2.44 20.59
N VAL A 396 7.79 -3.56 20.63
CA VAL A 396 7.24 -4.91 20.43
C VAL A 396 6.51 -5.37 21.69
N ALA A 397 5.30 -5.89 21.53
CA ALA A 397 4.47 -6.31 22.65
C ALA A 397 5.12 -7.44 23.48
N GLU A 398 4.73 -7.52 24.76
CA GLU A 398 5.34 -8.45 25.73
C GLU A 398 5.20 -9.93 25.34
N HIS A 399 4.15 -10.28 24.62
CA HIS A 399 3.87 -11.65 24.21
C HIS A 399 4.51 -12.03 22.86
N HIS A 400 5.15 -11.08 22.16
CA HIS A 400 5.86 -11.31 20.91
C HIS A 400 7.38 -11.37 21.10
N ASP A 401 8.05 -12.24 20.33
CA ASP A 401 9.51 -12.29 20.31
C ASP A 401 10.09 -11.14 19.47
N LEU A 402 11.00 -10.37 20.07
CA LEU A 402 11.65 -9.22 19.43
C LEU A 402 12.44 -9.63 18.18
N SER A 403 13.14 -10.76 18.23
CA SER A 403 14.01 -11.22 17.14
C SER A 403 13.19 -11.65 15.94
N VAL A 404 12.12 -12.43 16.18
CA VAL A 404 11.19 -12.88 15.14
C VAL A 404 10.48 -11.68 14.51
N PHE A 405 10.01 -10.72 15.31
CA PHE A 405 9.35 -9.51 14.80
C PHE A 405 10.31 -8.66 13.96
N PHE A 406 11.50 -8.36 14.50
CA PHE A 406 12.51 -7.54 13.82
C PHE A 406 12.93 -8.15 12.49
N LYS A 407 13.20 -9.47 12.48
CA LYS A 407 13.59 -10.20 11.28
C LYS A 407 12.53 -10.08 10.18
N ARG A 408 11.26 -10.38 10.50
CA ARG A 408 10.13 -10.27 9.56
C ARG A 408 10.06 -8.87 8.96
N LYS A 409 10.08 -7.83 9.80
CA LYS A 409 9.99 -6.43 9.34
C LYS A 409 11.22 -5.97 8.55
N ALA A 410 12.41 -6.43 8.90
CA ALA A 410 13.63 -6.08 8.18
C ALA A 410 13.62 -6.68 6.76
N GLU A 411 13.18 -7.93 6.61
CA GLU A 411 13.05 -8.58 5.31
C GLU A 411 11.95 -7.94 4.45
N GLU A 412 10.79 -7.60 5.04
CA GLU A 412 9.74 -6.84 4.36
C GLU A 412 10.28 -5.51 3.82
N LEU A 413 11.05 -4.76 4.62
CA LEU A 413 11.68 -3.52 4.17
C LEU A 413 12.70 -3.71 3.04
N CYS A 414 13.53 -4.76 3.07
CA CYS A 414 14.51 -5.07 2.01
C CYS A 414 13.81 -5.46 0.69
N ARG A 415 12.61 -6.05 0.74
CA ARG A 415 11.78 -6.30 -0.47
C ARG A 415 11.26 -5.01 -1.11
N PHE A 416 10.77 -4.09 -0.28
CA PHE A 416 10.14 -2.87 -0.79
C PHE A 416 11.15 -1.81 -1.23
N TYR A 417 12.25 -1.63 -0.49
CA TYR A 417 13.16 -0.51 -0.69
C TYR A 417 14.49 -0.95 -1.29
N SER A 418 14.85 -0.33 -2.41
CA SER A 418 16.19 -0.43 -2.99
C SER A 418 16.69 0.97 -3.32
N LEU A 419 17.46 1.54 -2.39
CA LEU A 419 17.86 2.95 -2.47
C LEU A 419 19.06 3.18 -3.40
N ARG A 420 19.82 2.14 -3.74
CA ARG A 420 21.00 2.25 -4.60
C ARG A 420 20.57 2.33 -6.05
N GLN A 421 20.73 3.49 -6.67
CA GLN A 421 20.37 3.69 -8.08
C GLN A 421 21.32 2.93 -9.01
N SER A 422 20.77 2.09 -9.90
CA SER A 422 21.43 1.78 -11.16
C SER A 422 21.28 2.98 -12.09
N ASN A 423 22.37 3.39 -12.75
CA ASN A 423 22.46 4.62 -13.55
C ASN A 423 21.54 4.71 -14.80
N SER A 424 20.52 3.86 -14.97
CA SER A 424 19.82 3.70 -16.25
C SER A 424 18.36 4.17 -16.34
N GLU A 425 17.69 4.61 -15.27
CA GLU A 425 16.24 4.87 -15.34
C GLU A 425 15.80 6.21 -14.72
N MET A 426 16.38 7.33 -15.18
CA MET A 426 15.94 8.65 -14.71
C MET A 426 15.87 9.69 -15.82
N THR A 427 14.99 9.44 -16.79
CA THR A 427 14.45 10.48 -17.67
C THR A 427 13.09 10.93 -17.13
N GLY A 428 13.08 11.62 -15.98
CA GLY A 428 11.86 12.19 -15.40
C GLY A 428 12.21 13.20 -14.31
N LYS A 429 12.06 14.50 -14.62
CA LYS A 429 12.58 15.62 -13.80
C LYS A 429 11.77 15.96 -12.53
N ARG A 430 10.78 15.17 -12.12
CA ARG A 430 9.96 15.45 -10.93
C ARG A 430 10.07 14.36 -9.85
N GLN A 431 11.28 14.14 -9.36
CA GLN A 431 11.43 13.58 -8.01
C GLN A 431 11.17 14.69 -6.99
N VAL A 432 10.05 14.57 -6.27
CA VAL A 432 9.69 15.50 -5.19
C VAL A 432 10.51 15.15 -3.95
N TYR A 433 10.52 13.87 -3.57
CA TYR A 433 11.34 13.36 -2.48
C TYR A 433 12.12 12.12 -2.88
N ALA A 434 13.44 12.22 -2.92
CA ALA A 434 14.32 11.07 -3.01
C ALA A 434 14.62 10.53 -1.61
N ILE A 435 14.51 9.21 -1.41
CA ILE A 435 14.75 8.60 -0.11
C ILE A 435 16.27 8.44 0.07
N LYS A 436 16.83 9.21 1.00
CA LYS A 436 18.26 9.17 1.31
C LYS A 436 18.60 8.03 2.26
N SER A 437 17.75 7.82 3.26
CA SER A 437 17.85 6.67 4.16
C SER A 437 16.49 6.29 4.73
N ILE A 438 16.33 5.01 5.03
CA ILE A 438 15.21 4.49 5.80
C ILE A 438 15.75 3.66 6.96
N LYS A 439 15.35 4.01 8.18
CA LYS A 439 15.75 3.33 9.41
C LYS A 439 14.52 2.73 10.08
N MET A 440 14.57 1.43 10.36
CA MET A 440 13.58 0.75 11.17
C MET A 440 14.22 0.26 12.46
N THR A 441 13.59 0.58 13.57
CA THR A 441 14.01 0.21 14.92
C THR A 441 12.92 -0.62 15.57
N ALA A 442 13.28 -1.76 16.17
CA ALA A 442 12.42 -2.55 17.04
C ALA A 442 13.04 -2.62 18.43
N GLU A 443 12.25 -2.35 19.47
CA GLU A 443 12.71 -2.37 20.87
C GLU A 443 11.73 -3.08 21.81
N LYS A 444 12.27 -3.70 22.85
CA LYS A 444 11.53 -4.38 23.92
C LYS A 444 12.42 -4.54 25.15
N ASN A 445 11.95 -4.14 26.33
CA ASN A 445 12.66 -4.32 27.62
C ASN A 445 14.14 -3.92 27.54
N GLU A 446 14.41 -2.69 27.09
CA GLU A 446 15.75 -2.09 26.87
C GLU A 446 16.60 -2.73 25.76
N LYS A 447 16.22 -3.90 25.22
CA LYS A 447 16.84 -4.48 24.04
C LYS A 447 16.36 -3.78 22.79
N LYS A 448 17.29 -3.54 21.85
CA LYS A 448 17.03 -2.78 20.64
C LYS A 448 17.74 -3.42 19.45
N HIS A 449 17.01 -3.57 18.36
CA HIS A 449 17.56 -3.95 17.06
C HIS A 449 17.17 -2.87 16.06
N PHE A 450 18.06 -2.54 15.13
CA PHE A 450 17.68 -1.65 14.04
C PHE A 450 18.35 -2.08 12.74
N ILE A 451 17.71 -1.72 11.63
CA ILE A 451 18.28 -1.79 10.30
C ILE A 451 18.13 -0.43 9.63
N GLN A 452 19.13 -0.03 8.87
CA GLN A 452 19.14 1.22 8.13
C GLN A 452 19.70 1.01 6.74
N PHE A 453 18.90 1.34 5.74
CA PHE A 453 19.29 1.34 4.33
C PHE A 453 19.65 2.76 3.91
N PHE A 454 20.68 2.89 3.07
CA PHE A 454 21.18 4.18 2.59
C PHE A 454 21.29 4.19 1.06
N ARG A 455 21.03 5.36 0.47
CA ARG A 455 21.30 5.60 -0.96
C ARG A 455 22.81 5.66 -1.26
N ASP A 456 23.53 6.45 -0.46
CA ASP A 456 24.91 6.88 -0.76
C ASP A 456 25.98 6.21 0.14
N SER A 457 25.60 5.26 1.00
CA SER A 457 26.52 4.59 1.93
C SER A 457 26.25 3.10 2.11
N GLU A 458 27.07 2.41 2.91
CA GLU A 458 26.81 1.02 3.29
C GLU A 458 25.61 0.93 4.24
N ASP A 459 24.74 -0.03 3.96
CA ASP A 459 23.61 -0.38 4.81
C ASP A 459 24.13 -0.98 6.12
N LYS A 460 23.38 -0.76 7.21
CA LYS A 460 23.80 -1.15 8.55
C LYS A 460 22.68 -1.81 9.32
N ALA A 461 23.03 -2.75 10.20
CA ALA A 461 22.13 -3.30 11.19
C ALA A 461 22.80 -3.38 12.56
N PHE A 462 22.07 -3.07 13.62
CA PHE A 462 22.50 -3.29 15.00
C PHE A 462 21.88 -4.59 15.50
N LEU A 463 22.76 -5.55 15.81
CA LEU A 463 22.39 -6.94 16.05
C LEU A 463 22.96 -7.41 17.39
N PRO A 464 22.27 -8.37 18.06
CA PRO A 464 22.73 -8.90 19.33
C PRO A 464 23.99 -9.76 19.16
N ALA A 465 24.72 -9.95 20.26
CA ALA A 465 25.91 -10.78 20.28
C ALA A 465 25.59 -12.25 19.95
N VAL A 466 26.43 -12.90 19.13
CA VAL A 466 26.30 -14.32 18.78
C VAL A 466 27.64 -15.04 18.74
N SER A 467 27.62 -16.36 18.98
CA SER A 467 28.80 -17.22 18.82
C SER A 467 28.71 -18.05 17.55
N PHE A 468 29.68 -17.91 16.64
CA PHE A 468 29.69 -18.60 15.36
C PHE A 468 31.12 -19.01 14.96
N GLU A 469 31.30 -20.26 14.48
CA GLU A 469 32.61 -20.80 14.08
C GLU A 469 33.73 -20.63 15.14
N GLY A 470 33.39 -20.68 16.42
CA GLY A 470 34.35 -20.47 17.52
C GLY A 470 34.74 -18.99 17.74
N GLN A 471 34.15 -18.05 17.01
CA GLN A 471 34.32 -16.61 17.18
C GLN A 471 33.09 -16.01 17.91
N LYS A 472 33.35 -15.15 18.90
CA LYS A 472 32.29 -14.39 19.60
C LYS A 472 32.10 -13.05 18.89
N LEU A 473 30.96 -12.88 18.23
CA LEU A 473 30.53 -11.62 17.61
C LEU A 473 29.81 -10.79 18.68
N SER A 474 30.33 -9.59 18.97
CA SER A 474 29.79 -8.68 19.98
C SER A 474 28.51 -7.99 19.51
N GLU A 475 27.65 -7.55 20.42
CA GLU A 475 26.55 -6.65 20.11
C GLU A 475 27.09 -5.30 19.62
N ARG A 476 26.82 -4.97 18.35
CA ARG A 476 27.26 -3.72 17.70
C ARG A 476 26.56 -3.52 16.35
N GLU A 477 26.88 -2.41 15.69
CA GLU A 477 26.55 -2.19 14.29
C GLU A 477 27.41 -3.06 13.37
N TYR A 478 26.76 -3.70 12.41
CA TYR A 478 27.36 -4.49 11.34
C TYR A 478 26.94 -3.94 9.98
N PRO A 479 27.86 -3.90 8.99
CA PRO A 479 27.47 -3.64 7.61
C PRO A 479 26.62 -4.80 7.08
N VAL A 480 25.58 -4.49 6.30
CA VAL A 480 24.69 -5.47 5.69
C VAL A 480 24.61 -5.28 4.18
N GLU A 481 24.08 -6.30 3.50
CA GLU A 481 23.84 -6.30 2.06
C GLU A 481 22.55 -7.07 1.79
N CYS A 482 21.66 -6.51 0.99
CA CYS A 482 20.42 -7.16 0.53
C CYS A 482 20.77 -7.92 -0.76
N ILE A 483 20.62 -9.25 -0.77
CA ILE A 483 20.85 -10.14 -1.91
C ILE A 483 19.62 -11.05 -2.01
N ASP A 484 18.95 -11.06 -3.16
CA ASP A 484 17.72 -11.83 -3.39
C ASP A 484 16.65 -11.60 -2.30
N ASP A 485 16.39 -10.33 -1.97
CA ASP A 485 15.46 -9.91 -0.91
C ASP A 485 15.77 -10.46 0.49
N LYS A 486 17.01 -10.92 0.70
CA LYS A 486 17.52 -11.41 1.98
C LYS A 486 18.67 -10.57 2.48
N ILE A 487 18.64 -10.29 3.77
CA ILE A 487 19.68 -9.50 4.44
C ILE A 487 20.84 -10.40 4.85
N HIS A 488 22.03 -10.03 4.40
CA HIS A 488 23.28 -10.70 4.73
C HIS A 488 24.19 -9.77 5.54
N VAL A 489 24.60 -10.23 6.72
CA VAL A 489 25.47 -9.51 7.65
C VAL A 489 26.92 -9.78 7.32
N LYS A 490 27.70 -8.73 7.08
CA LYS A 490 29.15 -8.80 6.86
C LYS A 490 29.86 -8.72 8.22
N TYR A 491 30.35 -9.86 8.72
CA TYR A 491 30.98 -9.93 10.04
C TYR A 491 32.52 -10.05 10.00
N ALA A 492 33.09 -10.47 8.87
CA ALA A 492 34.53 -10.50 8.62
C ALA A 492 34.82 -10.32 7.13
N LYS A 493 36.09 -10.07 6.77
CA LYS A 493 36.49 -9.83 5.38
C LYS A 493 36.11 -11.04 4.49
N GLY A 494 35.18 -10.83 3.56
CA GLY A 494 34.68 -11.86 2.65
C GLY A 494 33.72 -12.88 3.27
N LYS A 495 33.39 -12.78 4.56
CA LYS A 495 32.41 -13.66 5.22
C LYS A 495 31.08 -12.94 5.43
N LYS A 496 30.00 -13.62 5.07
CA LYS A 496 28.61 -13.17 5.18
C LYS A 496 27.80 -14.24 5.90
N MET A 497 26.81 -13.81 6.67
CA MET A 497 25.84 -14.69 7.34
C MET A 497 24.45 -14.13 7.05
N SER A 498 23.48 -14.99 6.76
CA SER A 498 22.11 -14.51 6.58
C SER A 498 21.52 -14.03 7.92
N LEU A 499 20.59 -13.09 7.86
CA LEU A 499 19.86 -12.64 9.06
C LEU A 499 19.09 -13.79 9.72
N ASP A 500 18.57 -14.72 8.90
CA ASP A 500 18.01 -16.02 9.30
C ASP A 500 18.95 -16.75 10.25
N GLU A 501 20.16 -17.04 9.77
CA GLU A 501 21.18 -17.78 10.52
C GLU A 501 21.62 -17.04 11.79
N TRP A 502 21.72 -15.71 11.73
CA TRP A 502 22.13 -14.91 12.89
C TRP A 502 21.17 -15.10 14.07
N PHE A 503 19.87 -14.98 13.84
CA PHE A 503 18.86 -15.13 14.89
C PHE A 503 18.62 -16.60 15.28
N ASP A 504 18.82 -17.55 14.37
CA ASP A 504 18.85 -18.98 14.72
C ASP A 504 20.00 -19.34 15.67
N LYS A 505 21.12 -18.61 15.60
CA LYS A 505 22.25 -18.77 16.54
C LYS A 505 22.04 -17.98 17.83
N TYR A 506 21.37 -16.84 17.76
CA TYR A 506 21.01 -16.05 18.93
C TYR A 506 20.02 -16.80 19.84
N SER A 507 18.99 -17.42 19.26
CA SER A 507 17.98 -18.19 20.00
C SER A 507 18.50 -19.47 20.66
N LYS A 508 19.68 -19.96 20.26
CA LYS A 508 20.33 -21.17 20.80
C LYS A 508 21.36 -20.89 21.90
N GLN A 509 21.59 -19.61 22.23
CA GLN A 509 22.43 -19.16 23.35
C GLN A 509 21.56 -18.84 24.56
#